data_AF-A0A946RCN5-F1
#
_entry.id   AF-A0A946RCN5-F1
#
_cell.length_a   1.000
_cell.length_b   1.000
_cell.length_c   1.000
_cell.angle_alpha   90.00
_cell.angle_beta   90.00
_cell.angle_gamma   90.00
#
_symmetry.space_group_name_H-M   'P 1'
#
loop_
_entity.id
_entity.type
_entity.pdbx_description
1 polymer ?
#
loop_
_entity_poly.entity_id
_entity_poly.type
_entity_poly.pdbx_seq_one_letter_code
_entity_poly.pdbx_strand_id
1 'polypeptide(L)'
;MKVVSISNLLTNSLVFNRRRFSLGLLILILSQPLTAKDIYFTRSGTISFFSTAIIEDIEAYNKQVTCVLDKENGSVAFQVPILGFIFENALMQEHFNENYLESEKFPTAIFKGK
;
A
#
# COMPACT_ATOMS: atom_id res chain seq x y z
N MET A 1 -5.32 -35.94 -61.24
CA MET A 1 -5.72 -36.65 -60.02
C MET A 1 -4.51 -36.71 -59.10
N LYS A 2 -4.38 -35.82 -58.11
CA LYS A 2 -3.19 -35.75 -57.23
C LYS A 2 -3.32 -36.85 -56.17
N VAL A 3 -2.51 -37.90 -56.27
CA VAL A 3 -2.28 -38.86 -55.19
C VAL A 3 -1.52 -38.11 -54.10
N VAL A 4 -2.23 -37.62 -53.09
CA VAL A 4 -1.59 -37.02 -51.91
C VAL A 4 -0.99 -38.17 -51.11
N SER A 5 0.34 -38.20 -51.00
CA SER A 5 1.09 -39.22 -50.26
C SER A 5 0.66 -39.29 -48.80
N ILE A 6 0.45 -40.51 -48.28
CA ILE A 6 0.10 -40.81 -46.87
C ILE A 6 1.11 -40.16 -45.89
N SER A 7 2.36 -39.96 -46.32
CA SER A 7 3.40 -39.24 -45.56
C SER A 7 3.03 -37.79 -45.21
N ASN A 8 2.32 -37.09 -46.10
CA ASN A 8 1.90 -35.69 -45.92
C ASN A 8 0.70 -35.56 -44.97
N LEU A 9 -0.15 -36.60 -44.89
CA LEU A 9 -1.26 -36.66 -43.95
C LEU A 9 -0.78 -36.90 -42.51
N LEU A 10 0.21 -37.79 -42.33
CA LEU A 10 0.80 -38.08 -41.02
C LEU A 10 1.58 -36.89 -40.46
N THR A 11 2.41 -36.22 -41.29
CA THR A 11 3.13 -35.00 -40.87
C THR A 11 2.18 -33.85 -40.51
N ASN A 12 1.10 -33.63 -41.26
CA ASN A 12 0.09 -32.63 -40.90
C ASN A 12 -0.61 -32.98 -39.57
N SER A 13 -0.94 -34.25 -39.33
CA SER A 13 -1.57 -34.68 -38.07
C SER A 13 -0.65 -34.48 -36.86
N LEU A 14 0.66 -34.74 -37.01
CA LEU A 14 1.68 -34.53 -35.97
C LEU A 14 1.93 -33.04 -35.68
N VAL A 15 2.04 -32.20 -36.72
CA VAL A 15 2.17 -30.73 -36.55
C VAL A 15 0.92 -30.15 -35.89
N PHE A 16 -0.26 -30.65 -36.25
CA PHE A 16 -1.54 -30.24 -35.66
C PHE A 16 -1.64 -30.63 -34.17
N ASN A 17 -1.22 -31.85 -33.79
CA ASN A 17 -1.14 -32.27 -32.39
C ASN A 17 -0.12 -31.45 -31.58
N ARG A 18 1.05 -31.12 -32.16
CA ARG A 18 2.05 -30.26 -31.50
C ARG A 18 1.51 -28.85 -31.24
N ARG A 19 0.75 -28.26 -32.18
CA ARG A 19 0.09 -26.96 -32.00
C ARG A 19 -1.00 -26.97 -30.93
N ARG A 20 -1.78 -28.06 -30.86
CA ARG A 20 -2.78 -28.26 -29.81
C ARG A 20 -2.15 -28.39 -28.43
N PHE A 21 -1.05 -29.13 -28.33
CA PHE A 21 -0.31 -29.28 -27.08
C PHE A 21 0.31 -27.94 -26.63
N SER A 22 0.89 -27.17 -27.56
CA SER A 22 1.42 -25.84 -27.23
C SER A 22 0.32 -24.84 -26.82
N LEU A 23 -0.87 -24.91 -27.41
CA LEU A 23 -2.01 -24.09 -27.00
C LEU A 23 -2.54 -24.48 -25.62
N GLY A 24 -2.60 -25.78 -25.33
CA GLY A 24 -2.99 -26.28 -24.01
C GLY A 24 -2.01 -25.84 -22.91
N LEU A 25 -0.71 -25.88 -23.18
CA LEU A 25 0.33 -25.42 -22.25
C LEU A 25 0.23 -23.91 -22.00
N LEU A 26 -0.04 -23.11 -23.04
CA LEU A 26 -0.22 -21.67 -22.92
C LEU A 26 -1.43 -21.33 -22.03
N ILE A 27 -2.55 -22.04 -22.20
CA ILE A 27 -3.76 -21.85 -21.40
C ILE A 27 -3.51 -22.22 -19.92
N LEU A 28 -2.74 -23.27 -19.65
CA LEU A 28 -2.37 -23.69 -18.29
C LEU A 28 -1.47 -22.66 -17.58
N ILE A 29 -0.59 -22.00 -18.32
CA ILE A 29 0.26 -20.91 -17.77
C ILE A 29 -0.58 -19.67 -17.49
N LEU A 30 -1.62 -19.40 -18.29
CA LEU A 30 -2.50 -18.25 -18.12
C LEU A 30 -3.56 -18.43 -17.01
N SER A 31 -3.77 -19.66 -16.51
CA SER A 31 -4.82 -19.95 -15.51
C SER A 31 -4.39 -19.78 -14.05
N GLN A 32 -3.40 -18.94 -13.75
CA GLN A 32 -2.99 -18.71 -12.37
C GLN A 32 -4.03 -17.85 -11.63
N PRO A 33 -4.44 -18.22 -10.40
CA PRO A 33 -5.34 -17.41 -9.60
C PRO A 33 -4.65 -16.09 -9.20
N LEU A 34 -5.27 -14.97 -9.55
CA LEU A 34 -4.87 -13.64 -9.07
C LEU A 34 -5.36 -13.51 -7.62
N THR A 35 -4.41 -13.48 -6.68
CA THR A 35 -4.69 -13.07 -5.30
C THR A 35 -4.41 -11.58 -5.19
N ALA A 36 -5.42 -10.80 -4.78
CA ALA A 36 -5.25 -9.40 -4.46
C ALA A 36 -5.00 -9.27 -2.96
N LYS A 37 -4.03 -8.43 -2.60
CA LYS A 37 -3.74 -8.13 -1.20
C LYS A 37 -4.68 -7.04 -0.70
N ASP A 38 -5.43 -7.31 0.37
CA ASP A 38 -6.34 -6.35 1.00
C ASP A 38 -5.55 -5.31 1.82
N ILE A 39 -4.95 -4.33 1.13
CA ILE A 39 -4.32 -3.16 1.77
C ILE A 39 -5.26 -1.97 1.72
N TYR A 40 -5.55 -1.41 2.90
CA TYR A 40 -6.29 -0.15 3.04
C TYR A 40 -5.31 0.96 3.37
N PHE A 41 -5.54 2.15 2.83
CA PHE A 41 -4.73 3.32 3.15
C PHE A 41 -5.56 4.59 3.19
N THR A 42 -5.11 5.57 3.96
CA THR A 42 -5.61 6.94 3.94
C THR A 42 -4.45 7.92 4.13
N ARG A 43 -4.62 9.15 3.64
CA ARG A 43 -3.68 10.27 3.84
C ARG A 43 -4.33 11.47 4.56
N SER A 44 -5.62 11.34 4.89
CA SER A 44 -6.43 12.37 5.54
C SER A 44 -6.92 11.89 6.91
N GLY A 45 -6.12 11.05 7.59
CA GLY A 45 -6.38 10.67 8.96
C GLY A 45 -6.27 11.89 9.88
N THR A 46 -7.12 11.92 10.92
CA THR A 46 -7.09 12.95 11.95
C THR A 46 -6.63 12.35 13.26
N ILE A 47 -5.66 13.00 13.89
CA ILE A 47 -5.27 12.74 15.28
C ILE A 47 -5.33 14.05 16.06
N SER A 48 -5.58 13.96 17.35
CA SER A 48 -5.46 15.07 18.28
C SER A 48 -4.83 14.60 19.58
N PHE A 49 -4.29 15.54 20.33
CA PHE A 49 -3.90 15.31 21.71
C PHE A 49 -4.37 16.48 22.56
N PHE A 50 -4.55 16.19 23.85
CA PHE A 50 -4.98 17.14 24.86
C PHE A 50 -4.14 16.92 26.12
N SER A 51 -3.73 18.01 26.76
CA SER A 51 -3.03 18.00 28.03
C SER A 51 -3.43 19.21 28.86
N THR A 52 -3.84 18.99 30.10
CA THR A 52 -4.10 20.07 31.05
C THR A 52 -2.83 20.50 31.76
N ALA A 53 -2.61 21.81 31.85
CA ALA A 53 -1.56 22.40 32.68
C ALA A 53 -2.15 23.46 33.64
N ILE A 54 -1.33 23.91 34.60
CA ILE A 54 -1.76 24.86 35.65
C ILE A 54 -2.19 26.22 35.05
N ILE A 55 -1.58 26.60 33.93
CA ILE A 55 -1.76 27.92 33.31
C ILE A 55 -2.79 27.85 32.18
N GLU A 56 -2.61 26.93 31.23
CA GLU A 56 -3.48 26.78 30.06
C GLU A 56 -3.56 25.31 29.63
N ASP A 57 -4.70 24.91 29.05
CA ASP A 57 -4.85 23.62 28.40
C ASP A 57 -4.12 23.65 27.04
N ILE A 58 -3.50 22.53 26.70
CA ILE A 58 -2.77 22.34 25.45
C ILE A 58 -3.54 21.33 24.60
N GLU A 59 -4.10 21.80 23.50
CA GLU A 59 -4.74 20.96 22.48
C GLU A 59 -4.13 21.21 21.10
N ALA A 60 -3.93 20.13 20.35
CA ALA A 60 -3.55 20.24 18.94
C ALA A 60 -4.16 19.12 18.10
N TYR A 61 -4.38 19.42 16.82
CA TYR A 61 -4.91 18.47 15.86
C TYR A 61 -4.07 18.42 14.58
N ASN A 62 -4.02 17.24 13.95
CA ASN A 62 -3.34 17.03 12.69
C ASN A 62 -4.22 16.18 11.76
N LYS A 63 -4.55 16.72 10.59
CA LYS A 63 -5.45 16.10 9.59
C LYS A 63 -4.70 15.47 8.40
N GLN A 64 -3.38 15.40 8.50
CA GLN A 64 -2.48 14.94 7.43
C GLN A 64 -1.84 13.59 7.79
N VAL A 65 -2.52 12.78 8.60
CA VAL A 65 -1.99 11.49 9.03
C VAL A 65 -2.21 10.46 7.95
N THR A 66 -1.11 9.78 7.61
CA THR A 66 -1.16 8.62 6.71
C THR A 66 -1.31 7.35 7.53
N CYS A 67 -2.22 6.47 7.12
CA CYS A 67 -2.38 5.13 7.69
C CYS A 67 -2.32 4.11 6.56
N VAL A 68 -1.65 2.98 6.82
CA VAL A 68 -1.67 1.78 5.99
C VAL A 68 -2.06 0.60 6.87
N LEU A 69 -3.09 -0.13 6.47
CA LEU A 69 -3.60 -1.31 7.14
C LEU A 69 -3.53 -2.50 6.18
N ASP A 70 -2.81 -3.53 6.60
CA ASP A 70 -2.78 -4.84 5.95
C ASP A 70 -3.81 -5.76 6.61
N LYS A 71 -4.94 -5.98 5.93
CA LYS A 71 -6.05 -6.75 6.51
C LYS A 71 -5.74 -8.25 6.60
N GLU A 72 -4.81 -8.76 5.80
CA GLU A 72 -4.48 -10.19 5.80
C GLU A 72 -3.78 -10.61 7.10
N ASN A 73 -2.89 -9.76 7.62
CA ASN A 73 -2.09 -10.07 8.81
C ASN A 73 -2.32 -9.13 9.99
N GLY A 74 -3.23 -8.15 9.86
CA GLY A 74 -3.57 -7.18 10.90
C GLY A 74 -2.57 -6.04 11.10
N SER A 75 -1.47 -5.99 10.32
CA SER A 75 -0.43 -4.99 10.52
C SER A 75 -0.93 -3.59 10.16
N VAL A 76 -0.62 -2.62 11.02
CA VAL A 76 -0.99 -1.22 10.82
C VAL A 76 0.22 -0.32 10.98
N ALA A 77 0.35 0.68 10.12
CA ALA A 77 1.35 1.72 10.25
C ALA A 77 0.73 3.10 10.11
N PHE A 78 1.10 4.01 11.01
CA PHE A 78 0.76 5.42 10.91
C PHE A 78 2.03 6.25 10.70
N GLN A 79 1.92 7.28 9.85
CA GLN A 79 2.93 8.30 9.68
C GLN A 79 2.29 9.67 9.86
N VAL A 80 2.87 10.46 10.76
CA VAL A 80 2.37 11.77 11.19
C VAL A 80 3.41 12.82 10.86
N PRO A 81 3.11 13.81 9.98
CA PRO A 81 3.99 14.96 9.80
C PRO A 81 3.90 15.87 11.04
N ILE A 82 5.01 16.08 11.76
CA ILE A 82 5.00 16.80 13.05
C ILE A 82 4.62 18.28 12.84
N LEU A 83 5.15 18.93 11.81
CA LEU A 83 4.76 20.30 11.43
C LEU A 83 3.28 20.43 11.00
N GLY A 84 2.56 19.31 10.84
CA GLY A 84 1.14 19.30 10.50
C GLY A 84 0.19 19.47 11.70
N PHE A 85 0.70 19.53 12.93
CA PHE A 85 -0.10 19.87 14.10
C PHE A 85 -0.46 21.36 14.11
N ILE A 86 -1.74 21.64 14.35
CA ILE A 86 -2.26 22.99 14.51
C ILE A 86 -2.70 23.15 15.96
N PHE A 87 -2.19 24.21 16.60
CA PHE A 87 -2.52 24.61 17.96
C PHE A 87 -3.37 25.87 17.94
N GLU A 88 -4.07 26.15 19.04
CA GLU A 88 -4.80 27.41 19.20
C GLU A 88 -3.85 28.63 19.31
N ASN A 89 -2.72 28.47 19.99
CA ASN A 89 -1.71 29.51 20.17
C ASN A 89 -0.46 29.25 19.30
N ALA A 90 -0.06 30.23 18.50
CA ALA A 90 1.10 30.13 17.63
C ALA A 90 2.43 29.93 18.38
N LEU A 91 2.59 30.53 19.57
CA LEU A 91 3.80 30.37 20.40
C LEU A 91 3.89 28.95 20.99
N MET A 92 2.75 28.35 21.35
CA MET A 92 2.73 26.93 21.76
C MET A 92 3.19 26.02 20.62
N GLN A 93 2.73 26.29 19.40
CA GLN A 93 3.15 25.54 18.22
C GLN A 93 4.64 25.72 17.92
N GLU A 94 5.18 26.94 18.03
CA GLU A 94 6.61 27.21 17.87
C GLU A 94 7.43 26.43 18.90
N HIS A 95 7.09 26.53 20.19
CA HIS A 95 7.78 25.79 21.24
C HIS A 95 7.66 24.27 21.07
N PHE A 96 6.49 23.75 20.71
CA PHE A 96 6.29 22.35 20.40
C PHE A 96 7.25 21.86 19.31
N ASN A 97 7.38 22.63 18.23
CA ASN A 97 8.21 22.26 17.09
C ASN A 97 9.71 22.43 17.35
N GLU A 98 10.13 23.46 18.07
CA GLU A 98 11.55 23.76 18.28
C GLU A 98 12.12 23.07 19.53
N ASN A 99 11.45 23.21 20.68
CA ASN A 99 12.00 22.82 21.98
C ASN A 99 11.64 21.39 22.40
N TYR A 100 10.54 20.83 21.89
CA TYR A 100 10.05 19.51 22.32
C TYR A 100 10.26 18.43 21.26
N LEU A 101 9.77 18.66 20.04
CA LEU A 101 9.81 17.64 18.99
C LEU A 101 11.00 17.80 18.05
N GLU A 102 11.72 18.94 18.09
CA GLU A 102 12.81 19.28 17.17
C GLU A 102 12.43 18.96 15.71
N SER A 103 11.25 19.44 15.29
CA SER A 103 10.55 19.00 14.07
C SER A 103 11.32 19.20 12.76
N GLU A 104 12.32 20.09 12.74
CA GLU A 104 13.24 20.22 11.60
C GLU A 104 14.13 18.96 11.44
N LYS A 105 14.56 18.40 12.57
CA LYS A 105 15.41 17.21 12.64
C LYS A 105 14.58 15.92 12.66
N PHE A 106 13.41 15.95 13.29
CA PHE A 106 12.46 14.85 13.34
C PHE A 106 11.13 15.29 12.72
N PRO A 107 11.00 15.33 11.38
CA PRO A 107 9.82 15.87 10.70
C PRO A 107 8.60 14.95 10.74
N THR A 108 8.78 13.67 11.08
CA THR A 108 7.71 12.68 11.06
C THR A 108 7.77 11.75 12.27
N ALA A 109 6.63 11.52 12.90
CA ALA A 109 6.44 10.43 13.86
C ALA A 109 5.84 9.20 13.15
N ILE A 110 6.30 8.01 13.54
CA ILE A 110 5.86 6.74 12.94
C ILE A 110 5.43 5.79 14.05
N PHE A 111 4.25 5.17 13.88
CA PHE A 111 3.81 4.04 14.69
C PHE A 111 3.66 2.82 13.79
N LYS A 112 4.08 1.64 14.28
CA LYS A 112 3.84 0.35 13.63
C LYS A 112 3.31 -0.63 14.66
N GLY A 113 2.15 -1.22 14.38
CA GLY A 113 1.50 -2.23 15.21
C GLY A 113 1.17 -3.49 14.42
N LYS A 114 0.93 -4.58 15.13
CA LYS A 114 0.47 -5.86 14.60
C LYS A 114 -0.61 -6.42 15.51
#